data_AF-K0JLR1-F1
#
_entry.id   AF-K0JLR1-F1
#
_cell.length_a   1.000
_cell.length_b   1.000
_cell.length_c   1.000
_cell.angle_alpha   90.00
_cell.angle_beta   90.00
_cell.angle_gamma   90.00
#
_symmetry.space_group_name_H-M   'P 1'
#
loop_
_entity.id
_entity.type
_entity.pdbx_description
1 polymer ?
#
loop_
_entity_poly.entity_id
_entity_poly.type
_entity_poly.pdbx_seq_one_letter_code
_entity_poly.pdbx_strand_id
1 'polypeptide(L)'
;MSEEFYFKPSIEEFKTQFKAFAFSDDENNIDNQSPNIIDIKYLDDLLFDKTLEVKKIISDNGYELPTAKNKLPTFSIKQYIMFTVAEVFTSVFASNSDLINYIREKSKEYKEQFINDFGSIVTSERSYLNISLDGDVPKQ
;
A
#
# COMPACT_ATOMS: atom_id res chain seq x y z
N MET A 1 2.02 -16.01 15.56
CA MET A 1 2.49 -16.41 14.22
C MET A 1 1.86 -15.45 13.24
N SER A 2 2.59 -14.40 12.86
CA SER A 2 2.15 -13.42 11.88
C SER A 2 2.15 -14.10 10.51
N GLU A 3 1.01 -14.09 9.80
CA GLU A 3 1.02 -14.38 8.37
C GLU A 3 1.96 -13.38 7.71
N GLU A 4 3.12 -13.84 7.23
CA GLU A 4 4.03 -13.00 6.45
C GLU A 4 3.36 -12.72 5.11
N PHE A 5 2.79 -11.52 4.96
CA PHE A 5 2.30 -11.07 3.67
C PHE A 5 3.48 -10.88 2.73
N TYR A 6 3.50 -11.58 1.61
CA TYR A 6 4.56 -11.50 0.60
C TYR A 6 4.81 -10.07 0.10
N PHE A 7 3.79 -9.23 0.20
CA PHE A 7 3.79 -7.83 -0.21
C PHE A 7 3.90 -6.83 0.96
N LYS A 8 4.13 -7.27 2.21
CA LYS A 8 4.47 -6.34 3.31
C LYS A 8 5.86 -5.75 3.02
N PRO A 9 6.03 -4.42 2.98
CA PRO A 9 7.36 -3.82 2.95
C PRO A 9 8.08 -4.04 4.28
N SER A 10 9.37 -4.35 4.22
CA SER A 10 10.24 -4.37 5.39
C SER A 10 10.65 -2.95 5.82
N ILE A 11 11.05 -2.81 7.08
CA ILE A 11 11.64 -1.58 7.61
C ILE A 11 12.84 -1.14 6.76
N GLU A 12 13.69 -2.08 6.34
CA GLU A 12 14.90 -1.78 5.55
C GLU A 12 14.57 -1.32 4.12
N GLU A 13 13.53 -1.88 3.49
CA GLU A 13 12.99 -1.36 2.22
C GLU A 13 12.51 0.09 2.39
N PHE A 14 11.78 0.38 3.47
CA PHE A 14 11.28 1.73 3.76
C PHE A 14 12.42 2.73 3.99
N LYS A 15 13.39 2.40 4.84
CA LYS A 15 14.58 3.25 5.10
C LYS A 15 15.37 3.51 3.82
N THR A 16 15.50 2.50 2.96
CA THR A 16 16.21 2.62 1.68
C THR A 16 15.50 3.58 0.74
N GLN A 17 14.16 3.53 0.70
CA GLN A 17 13.32 4.42 -0.12
C GLN A 17 13.31 5.86 0.42
N PHE A 18 13.23 6.03 1.75
CA PHE A 18 13.07 7.33 2.40
C PHE A 18 14.24 7.70 3.30
N LYS A 19 15.45 7.74 2.71
CA LYS A 19 16.70 8.11 3.41
C LYS A 19 16.70 9.53 4.01
N ALA A 20 15.75 10.36 3.59
CA ALA A 20 15.58 11.71 4.12
C ALA A 20 15.00 11.72 5.54
N PHE A 21 14.36 10.63 5.98
CA PHE A 21 13.86 10.50 7.34
C PHE A 21 14.96 10.05 8.30
N ALA A 22 14.91 10.56 9.52
CA ALA A 22 15.66 10.01 10.65
C ALA A 22 14.82 8.92 11.33
N PHE A 23 15.47 7.86 11.77
CA PHE A 23 14.83 6.70 12.40
C PHE A 23 15.50 6.41 13.75
N SER A 24 14.74 5.94 14.73
CA SER A 24 15.25 5.48 16.02
C SER A 24 14.56 4.19 16.45
N ASP A 25 15.35 3.29 17.03
CA ASP A 25 14.92 2.05 17.69
C ASP A 25 14.93 2.18 19.23
N ASP A 26 15.30 3.35 19.75
CA ASP A 26 15.42 3.59 21.19
C ASP A 26 14.13 4.19 21.73
N GLU A 27 13.34 3.36 22.42
CA GLU A 27 12.09 3.76 23.08
C GLU A 27 12.31 4.92 24.08
N ASN A 28 13.54 5.12 24.59
CA ASN A 28 13.87 6.20 25.54
C ASN A 28 14.24 7.53 24.86
N ASN A 29 14.44 7.54 23.53
CA ASN A 29 14.78 8.75 22.76
C ASN A 29 13.54 9.54 22.33
N ILE A 30 12.35 8.95 22.45
CA ILE A 30 11.07 9.55 22.08
C ILE A 30 10.73 10.73 23.01
N ASP A 31 11.17 10.67 24.27
CA ASP A 31 10.95 11.73 25.27
C ASP A 31 11.92 12.93 25.13
N ASN A 32 13.01 12.79 24.38
CA ASN A 32 14.00 13.86 24.16
C ASN A 32 13.82 14.53 22.77
N GLN A 33 12.66 15.15 22.57
CA GLN A 33 12.42 16.36 21.76
C GLN A 33 13.08 16.46 20.37
N SER A 34 13.01 15.43 19.54
CA SER A 34 13.17 15.62 18.09
C SER A 34 11.90 15.17 17.39
N PRO A 35 10.95 16.09 17.09
CA PRO A 35 9.73 15.74 16.35
C PRO A 35 10.04 15.06 15.01
N ASN A 36 11.25 15.26 14.48
CA ASN A 36 11.71 14.77 13.20
C ASN A 36 12.29 13.33 13.21
N ILE A 37 12.09 12.54 14.27
CA ILE A 37 12.62 11.16 14.34
C ILE A 37 11.45 10.17 14.34
N ILE A 38 11.49 9.22 13.40
CA ILE A 38 10.51 8.15 13.26
C ILE A 38 10.89 6.98 14.18
N ASP A 39 10.00 6.63 15.10
CA ASP A 39 10.10 5.38 15.86
C ASP A 39 9.89 4.17 14.93
N ILE A 40 10.86 3.25 14.94
CA ILE A 40 10.86 2.03 14.12
C ILE A 40 9.69 1.11 14.48
N LYS A 41 9.30 1.05 15.75
CA LYS A 41 8.18 0.20 16.19
C LYS A 41 6.87 0.73 15.64
N TYR A 42 6.64 2.04 15.80
CA TYR A 42 5.48 2.70 15.21
C TYR A 42 5.46 2.59 13.68
N LEU A 43 6.61 2.67 13.01
CA LEU A 43 6.71 2.42 11.57
C LEU A 43 6.29 0.99 11.19
N ASP A 44 6.75 -0.03 11.92
CA ASP A 44 6.40 -1.42 11.62
C ASP A 44 4.90 -1.68 11.80
N ASP A 45 4.30 -1.10 12.85
CA ASP A 45 2.86 -1.16 13.10
C ASP A 45 2.07 -0.51 11.95
N LEU A 46 2.46 0.69 11.50
CA LEU A 46 1.82 1.35 10.36
C LEU A 46 1.95 0.56 9.06
N LEU A 47 3.13 -0.02 8.79
CA LEU A 47 3.34 -0.88 7.62
C LEU A 47 2.45 -2.13 7.69
N PHE A 48 2.32 -2.74 8.87
CA PHE A 48 1.48 -3.90 9.07
C PHE A 48 -0.01 -3.58 8.89
N ASP A 49 -0.50 -2.53 9.55
CA ASP A 49 -1.90 -2.09 9.46
C ASP A 49 -2.29 -1.75 8.02
N LYS A 50 -1.41 -1.03 7.31
CA LYS A 50 -1.67 -0.70 5.91
C LYS A 50 -1.64 -1.92 5.00
N THR A 51 -0.79 -2.91 5.30
CA THR A 51 -0.78 -4.19 4.59
C THR A 51 -2.10 -4.95 4.78
N LEU A 52 -2.67 -4.95 5.99
CA LEU A 52 -3.99 -5.54 6.25
C LEU A 52 -5.11 -4.83 5.48
N GLU A 53 -5.09 -3.50 5.42
CA GLU A 53 -6.03 -2.72 4.63
C GLU A 53 -5.95 -3.11 3.14
N VAL A 54 -4.74 -3.19 2.59
CA VAL A 54 -4.53 -3.60 1.20
C VAL A 54 -4.97 -5.04 0.95
N LYS A 55 -4.68 -5.98 1.86
CA LYS A 55 -5.18 -7.36 1.79
C LYS A 55 -6.71 -7.36 1.65
N LYS A 56 -7.39 -6.59 2.50
CA LYS A 56 -8.84 -6.46 2.46
C LYS A 56 -9.32 -5.90 1.13
N ILE A 57 -8.70 -4.84 0.62
CA ILE A 57 -9.05 -4.27 -0.70
C ILE A 57 -8.90 -5.32 -1.82
N ILE A 58 -7.80 -6.06 -1.85
CA ILE A 58 -7.55 -7.11 -2.85
C ILE A 58 -8.64 -8.19 -2.76
N SER A 59 -8.94 -8.68 -1.55
CA SER A 59 -9.94 -9.72 -1.31
C SER A 59 -11.38 -9.25 -1.60
N ASP A 60 -11.76 -8.04 -1.18
CA ASP A 60 -13.10 -7.48 -1.39
C ASP A 60 -13.41 -7.28 -2.88
N ASN A 61 -12.39 -7.10 -3.72
CA ASN A 61 -12.55 -7.03 -5.17
C ASN A 61 -12.47 -8.41 -5.87
N GLY A 62 -12.27 -9.49 -5.11
CA GLY A 62 -12.21 -10.86 -5.61
C GLY A 62 -10.89 -11.23 -6.28
N TYR A 63 -9.80 -10.51 -6.00
CA TYR A 63 -8.48 -10.83 -6.51
C TYR A 63 -7.73 -11.81 -5.61
N GLU A 64 -6.85 -12.61 -6.22
CA GLU A 64 -5.93 -13.44 -5.47
C GLU A 64 -4.86 -12.59 -4.76
N LEU A 65 -4.47 -13.01 -3.56
CA LEU A 65 -3.36 -12.37 -2.87
C LEU A 65 -2.03 -12.69 -3.57
N PRO A 66 -1.12 -11.72 -3.70
CA PRO A 66 0.23 -11.98 -4.19
C PRO A 66 0.95 -13.03 -3.33
N THR A 67 1.57 -13.98 -4.01
CA THR A 67 2.41 -15.02 -3.43
C THR A 67 3.70 -15.12 -4.22
N ALA A 68 4.70 -15.81 -3.67
CA ALA A 68 5.94 -16.11 -4.39
C ALA A 68 5.73 -16.86 -5.71
N LYS A 69 4.56 -17.49 -5.92
CA LYS A 69 4.28 -18.36 -7.06
C LYS A 69 3.49 -17.67 -8.19
N ASN A 70 2.59 -16.74 -7.87
CA ASN A 70 1.62 -16.22 -8.84
C ASN A 70 2.08 -14.97 -9.61
N LYS A 71 3.33 -14.52 -9.45
CA LYS A 71 3.95 -13.40 -10.19
C LYS A 71 3.12 -12.10 -10.20
N LEU A 72 2.17 -11.95 -9.27
CA LEU A 72 1.34 -10.75 -9.16
C LEU A 72 2.22 -9.53 -8.85
N PRO A 73 1.80 -8.32 -9.25
CA PRO A 73 2.61 -7.10 -9.19
C PRO A 73 2.86 -6.64 -7.75
N THR A 74 3.77 -7.35 -7.08
CA THR A 74 4.11 -7.16 -5.66
C THR A 74 4.84 -5.85 -5.45
N PHE A 75 5.58 -5.38 -6.46
CA PHE A 75 6.32 -4.13 -6.41
C PHE A 75 5.39 -2.91 -6.22
N SER A 76 4.35 -2.78 -7.06
CA SER A 76 3.43 -1.64 -6.98
C SER A 76 2.65 -1.62 -5.65
N ILE A 77 2.28 -2.78 -5.14
CA ILE A 77 1.65 -2.93 -3.82
C ILE A 77 2.57 -2.44 -2.70
N LYS A 78 3.83 -2.90 -2.71
CA LYS A 78 4.82 -2.47 -1.71
C LYS A 78 5.03 -0.96 -1.78
N GLN A 79 5.16 -0.40 -2.98
CA GLN A 79 5.32 1.05 -3.17
C GLN A 79 4.10 1.82 -2.66
N TYR A 80 2.89 1.37 -2.97
CA TYR A 80 1.66 1.99 -2.48
C TYR A 80 1.60 2.02 -0.94
N ILE A 81 1.94 0.90 -0.28
CA ILE A 81 2.00 0.81 1.18
C ILE A 81 3.05 1.77 1.74
N MET A 82 4.28 1.71 1.22
CA MET A 82 5.39 2.55 1.67
C MET A 82 5.09 4.04 1.56
N PHE A 83 4.57 4.49 0.42
CA PHE A 83 4.28 5.90 0.20
C PHE A 83 3.09 6.40 1.02
N THR A 84 2.04 5.58 1.21
CA THR A 84 0.93 5.95 2.10
C THR A 84 1.38 6.07 3.56
N VAL A 85 2.26 5.18 4.02
CA VAL A 85 2.82 5.27 5.37
C VAL A 85 3.74 6.50 5.50
N ALA A 86 4.52 6.81 4.47
CA ALA A 86 5.35 8.01 4.45
C ALA A 86 4.51 9.31 4.57
N GLU A 87 3.32 9.37 3.97
CA GLU A 87 2.41 10.52 4.11
C GLU A 87 2.06 10.83 5.58
N VAL A 88 1.90 9.81 6.43
CA VAL A 88 1.63 10.00 7.87
C VAL A 88 2.76 10.80 8.53
N PHE A 89 4.00 10.47 8.19
CA PHE A 89 5.19 11.13 8.73
C PHE A 89 5.42 12.51 8.11
N THR A 90 4.99 12.78 6.88
CA THR A 90 5.17 14.11 6.26
C THR A 90 4.54 15.25 7.05
N SER A 91 3.47 14.97 7.81
CA SER A 91 2.82 15.95 8.70
C SER A 91 3.76 16.48 9.79
N VAL A 92 4.76 15.68 10.16
CA VAL A 92 5.71 15.98 11.23
C VAL A 92 6.91 16.81 10.71
N PHE A 93 7.17 16.80 9.40
CA PHE A 93 8.30 17.50 8.75
C PHE A 93 7.85 18.74 7.95
N ALA A 94 6.92 19.53 8.49
CA ALA A 94 6.26 20.68 7.83
C ALA A 94 7.19 21.70 7.15
N SER A 95 8.50 21.67 7.40
CA SER A 95 9.50 22.56 6.81
C SER A 95 10.15 22.08 5.50
N ASN A 96 9.95 20.83 5.04
CA ASN A 96 10.54 20.33 3.79
C ASN A 96 9.47 20.13 2.69
N SER A 97 9.06 21.24 2.07
CA SER A 97 8.00 21.26 1.04
C SER A 97 8.29 20.33 -0.14
N ASP A 98 9.54 20.20 -0.55
CA ASP A 98 9.92 19.38 -1.71
C ASP A 98 9.76 17.89 -1.42
N LEU A 99 10.18 17.44 -0.23
CA LEU A 99 9.97 16.07 0.22
C LEU A 99 8.48 15.76 0.38
N ILE A 100 7.71 16.69 0.96
CA ILE A 100 6.26 16.55 1.13
C ILE A 100 5.57 16.42 -0.24
N ASN A 101 5.92 17.28 -1.19
CA ASN A 101 5.33 17.27 -2.53
C ASN A 101 5.72 15.99 -3.28
N TYR A 102 6.99 15.57 -3.21
CA TYR A 102 7.44 14.31 -3.80
C TYR A 102 6.67 13.11 -3.25
N ILE A 103 6.50 13.02 -1.92
CA ILE A 103 5.77 11.92 -1.30
C ILE A 103 4.30 11.93 -1.73
N ARG A 104 3.65 13.10 -1.77
CA ARG A 104 2.25 13.22 -2.23
C ARG A 104 2.07 12.81 -3.69
N GLU A 105 2.94 13.30 -4.57
CA GLU A 105 2.90 12.98 -6.00
C GLU A 105 3.09 11.48 -6.23
N LYS A 106 4.09 10.88 -5.59
CA LYS A 106 4.36 9.45 -5.70
C LYS A 106 3.30 8.57 -5.02
N SER A 107 2.73 9.01 -3.90
CA SER A 107 1.60 8.31 -3.28
C SER A 107 0.42 8.22 -4.23
N LYS A 108 0.11 9.31 -4.94
CA LYS A 108 -0.92 9.33 -5.97
C LYS A 108 -0.58 8.40 -7.14
N GLU A 109 0.64 8.49 -7.67
CA GLU A 109 1.10 7.65 -8.78
C GLU A 109 1.02 6.15 -8.44
N TYR A 110 1.52 5.74 -7.26
CA TYR A 110 1.50 4.33 -6.86
C TYR A 110 0.10 3.85 -6.48
N LYS A 111 -0.77 4.73 -5.98
CA LYS A 111 -2.18 4.41 -5.81
C LYS A 111 -2.86 4.14 -7.15
N GLU A 112 -2.61 4.98 -8.15
CA GLU A 112 -3.13 4.78 -9.51
C GLU A 112 -2.57 3.51 -10.15
N GLN A 113 -1.26 3.23 -10.00
CA GLN A 113 -0.65 1.99 -10.45
C GLN A 113 -1.24 0.77 -9.75
N PHE A 114 -1.41 0.81 -8.43
CA PHE A 114 -2.07 -0.26 -7.68
C PHE A 114 -3.51 -0.49 -8.19
N ILE A 115 -4.27 0.57 -8.38
CA ILE A 115 -5.64 0.46 -8.93
C ILE A 115 -5.61 -0.06 -10.37
N ASN A 116 -4.64 0.32 -11.21
CA ASN A 116 -4.55 -0.15 -12.60
C ASN A 116 -4.06 -1.60 -12.69
N ASP A 117 -3.11 -2.00 -11.87
CA ASP A 117 -2.57 -3.35 -11.82
C ASP A 117 -3.63 -4.36 -11.37
N PHE A 118 -4.53 -3.96 -10.46
CA PHE A 118 -5.66 -4.78 -10.05
C PHE A 118 -6.92 -4.53 -10.90
N GLY A 119 -7.12 -3.32 -11.41
CA GLY A 119 -8.25 -2.95 -12.27
C GLY A 119 -8.14 -3.48 -13.69
N SER A 120 -6.92 -3.63 -14.23
CA SER A 120 -6.66 -4.26 -15.54
C SER A 120 -6.94 -5.77 -15.52
N ILE A 121 -6.92 -6.41 -14.35
CA ILE A 121 -7.39 -7.81 -14.17
C ILE A 121 -8.90 -7.92 -14.43
N VAL A 122 -9.67 -6.83 -14.28
CA VAL A 122 -11.10 -6.80 -14.66
C VAL A 122 -11.30 -6.70 -16.16
N THR A 123 -10.30 -6.21 -16.91
CA THR A 123 -10.36 -6.14 -18.38
C THR A 123 -9.94 -7.42 -19.09
N SER A 124 -9.27 -8.35 -18.41
CA SER A 124 -9.05 -9.71 -18.92
C SER A 124 -10.19 -10.63 -18.49
N GLU A 125 -11.21 -10.76 -19.35
CA GLU A 125 -12.25 -11.79 -19.33
C GLU A 125 -13.11 -11.94 -18.05
N ARG A 126 -13.58 -10.83 -17.45
CA ARG A 126 -14.96 -10.92 -16.91
C ARG A 126 -15.89 -10.97 -18.12
N SER A 127 -16.22 -12.20 -18.49
CA SER A 127 -17.24 -12.60 -19.46
C SER A 127 -18.58 -11.92 -19.17
N TYR A 128 -18.70 -10.65 -19.56
CA TYR A 128 -19.99 -9.98 -19.76
C TYR A 128 -20.69 -10.51 -21.03
N LEU A 129 -20.07 -11.46 -21.75
CA LEU A 129 -20.57 -12.03 -23.00
C LEU A 129 -21.30 -13.36 -22.85
N ASN A 130 -21.41 -13.95 -21.64
CA ASN A 130 -22.12 -15.23 -21.44
C ASN A 130 -23.31 -15.20 -20.46
N ILE A 131 -23.82 -14.03 -20.09
CA ILE A 131 -25.20 -13.98 -19.59
C ILE A 131 -26.10 -14.06 -20.81
N SER A 132 -26.60 -15.25 -21.13
CA SER A 132 -27.67 -15.39 -22.12
C SER A 132 -28.84 -14.52 -21.69
N LEU A 133 -29.20 -13.54 -22.52
CA LEU A 133 -30.40 -12.73 -22.38
C LEU A 133 -31.67 -13.47 -22.80
N ASP A 134 -31.66 -14.81 -22.84
CA ASP A 134 -32.87 -15.62 -22.95
C ASP A 134 -33.50 -15.80 -21.55
N GLY A 135 -33.88 -14.68 -20.95
CA GLY A 135 -34.92 -14.67 -19.93
C GLY A 135 -36.25 -14.55 -20.65
N ASP A 136 -37.01 -15.64 -20.71
CA ASP A 136 -38.43 -15.64 -21.12
C ASP A 136 -39.17 -14.52 -20.41
N VAL A 137 -39.43 -13.42 -21.11
CA VAL A 137 -40.36 -12.38 -20.66
C VAL A 137 -41.75 -12.91 -20.96
N PRO A 138 -42.61 -13.18 -19.96
CA PRO A 138 -44.00 -13.53 -20.23
C PRO A 138 -44.66 -12.31 -20.86
N LYS A 139 -45.13 -12.45 -22.10
CA LYS A 139 -45.99 -11.44 -22.73
C LYS A 139 -47.29 -11.36 -21.93
N GLN A 140 -47.55 -10.19 -21.35
CA GLN A 140 -48.90 -9.80 -20.90
C GLN A 140 -49.72 -9.32 -22.08
#